data_AF-A0A522XEI0-F1
#
_entry.id   AF-A0A522XEI0-F1
#
_cell.length_a   1.000
_cell.length_b   1.000
_cell.length_c   1.000
_cell.angle_alpha   90.00
_cell.angle_beta   90.00
_cell.angle_gamma   90.00
#
_symmetry.space_group_name_H-M   'P 1'
#
loop_
_entity.id
_entity.type
_entity.pdbx_description
1 polymer ?
#
loop_
_entity_poly.entity_id
_entity_poly.type
_entity_poly.pdbx_seq_one_letter_code
_entity_poly.pdbx_strand_id
1 'polypeptide(L)'
;MTLKDMLFAVSLFPYLGFLYFLTRSPETPRLALIGFYLLLLFVIVTIPAGIYAQVEYGESLANIDWLHGSAEFFLTLSNLVVVLGFREALNGWEPPQDEPD
;
A
#
# COMPACT_ATOMS: atom_id res chain seq x y z
N MET A 1 10.55 14.78 -17.21
CA MET A 1 9.49 14.18 -16.39
C MET A 1 8.35 13.82 -17.33
N THR A 2 7.96 12.55 -17.38
CA THR A 2 6.88 12.09 -18.25
C THR A 2 5.51 12.36 -17.60
N LEU A 3 4.43 12.30 -18.38
CA LEU A 3 3.06 12.40 -17.83
C LEU A 3 2.80 11.31 -16.78
N LYS A 4 3.34 10.10 -16.98
CA LYS A 4 3.22 8.97 -16.02
C LYS A 4 3.81 9.33 -14.67
N ASP A 5 5.00 9.94 -14.66
CA ASP A 5 5.68 10.33 -13.42
C ASP A 5 4.91 11.43 -12.68
N MET A 6 4.35 12.39 -13.42
CA MET A 6 3.49 13.44 -12.85
C MET A 6 2.21 12.87 -12.25
N LEU A 7 1.50 12.00 -12.98
CA LEU A 7 0.28 11.38 -12.49
C LEU A 7 0.54 10.53 -11.25
N PHE A 8 1.65 9.80 -11.21
CA PHE A 8 2.07 9.05 -10.04
C PHE A 8 2.35 9.97 -8.85
N ALA A 9 3.18 11.00 -9.02
CA ALA A 9 3.51 11.94 -7.95
C ALA A 9 2.27 12.65 -7.40
N VAL A 10 1.37 13.10 -8.29
CA VAL A 10 0.10 13.73 -7.91
C VAL A 10 -0.82 12.73 -7.20
N SER A 11 -0.83 11.46 -7.60
CA SER A 11 -1.65 10.42 -6.95
C SER A 11 -1.23 10.10 -5.51
N LEU A 12 -0.01 10.45 -5.10
CA LEU A 12 0.43 10.31 -3.71
C LEU A 12 -0.39 11.20 -2.77
N PHE A 13 -0.79 12.39 -3.23
CA PHE A 13 -1.59 13.32 -2.42
C PHE A 13 -2.95 12.76 -1.99
N PRO A 14 -3.84 12.29 -2.91
CA PRO A 14 -5.09 11.65 -2.50
C PRO A 14 -4.87 10.37 -1.70
N TYR A 15 -3.78 9.63 -1.94
CA TYR A 15 -3.43 8.46 -1.13
C TYR A 15 -3.11 8.82 0.33
N LEU A 16 -2.33 9.88 0.56
CA LEU A 16 -2.04 10.37 1.91
C LEU A 16 -3.31 10.89 2.60
N GLY A 17 -4.20 11.54 1.85
CA GLY A 17 -5.53 11.91 2.35
C GLY A 17 -6.34 10.68 2.78
N PHE A 18 -6.43 9.66 1.93
CA PHE A 18 -7.06 8.38 2.25
C PHE A 18 -6.48 7.76 3.52
N LEU A 19 -5.16 7.73 3.66
CA LEU A 19 -4.49 7.16 4.83
C LEU A 19 -4.79 7.98 6.10
N TYR A 20 -4.80 9.30 6.02
CA TYR A 20 -5.19 10.17 7.12
C TYR A 20 -6.62 9.89 7.60
N PHE A 21 -7.57 9.72 6.69
CA PHE A 21 -8.95 9.38 7.03
C PHE A 21 -9.06 7.99 7.67
N LEU A 22 -8.39 6.98 7.10
CA LEU A 22 -8.38 5.63 7.67
C LEU A 22 -7.80 5.60 9.09
N THR A 23 -6.71 6.32 9.32
CA THR A 23 -6.06 6.41 10.65
C THR A 23 -6.93 7.10 11.69
N ARG A 24 -7.87 7.96 11.27
CA ARG A 24 -8.83 8.63 12.17
C ARG A 24 -10.12 7.85 12.39
N SER A 25 -10.43 6.87 11.55
CA SER A 25 -11.64 6.07 11.69
C SER A 25 -11.45 4.98 12.76
N PRO A 26 -12.29 4.94 13.81
CA PRO A 26 -12.22 3.91 14.85
C PRO A 26 -12.61 2.51 14.36
N GLU A 27 -13.35 2.42 13.24
CA GLU A 27 -13.80 1.17 12.64
C GLU A 27 -12.74 0.54 11.73
N THR A 28 -11.62 1.22 11.48
CA THR A 28 -10.56 0.70 10.61
C THR A 28 -9.85 -0.48 11.26
N PRO A 29 -9.74 -1.63 10.58
CA PRO A 29 -8.99 -2.77 11.10
C PRO A 29 -7.50 -2.43 11.16
N ARG A 30 -6.88 -2.58 12.34
CA ARG A 30 -5.47 -2.19 12.55
C ARG A 30 -4.52 -2.90 11.59
N LEU A 31 -4.78 -4.17 11.31
CA LEU A 31 -3.97 -4.96 10.37
C LEU A 31 -4.09 -4.43 8.94
N ALA A 32 -5.27 -4.00 8.50
CA ALA A 32 -5.47 -3.40 7.18
C ALA A 32 -4.74 -2.04 7.07
N LEU A 33 -4.82 -1.23 8.12
CA LEU A 33 -4.08 0.03 8.22
C LEU A 33 -2.57 -0.20 8.11
N ILE A 34 -2.02 -1.20 8.81
CA ILE A 34 -0.61 -1.58 8.68
C ILE A 34 -0.27 -1.92 7.22
N GLY A 35 -1.11 -2.69 6.54
CA GLY A 35 -0.93 -3.00 5.12
C GLY A 35 -0.85 -1.74 4.23
N PHE A 36 -1.73 -0.76 4.44
CA PHE A 36 -1.67 0.51 3.70
C PHE A 36 -0.40 1.33 4.03
N TYR A 37 0.06 1.33 5.29
CA TYR A 37 1.35 1.95 5.63
C TYR A 37 2.55 1.21 5.04
N LEU A 38 2.49 -0.12 4.95
CA LEU A 38 3.51 -0.92 4.23
C LEU A 38 3.53 -0.54 2.75
N LEU A 39 2.39 -0.36 2.10
CA LEU A 39 2.32 0.13 0.72
C LEU A 39 2.97 1.53 0.58
N LEU A 40 2.75 2.43 1.54
CA LEU A 40 3.42 3.74 1.53
C LEU A 40 4.93 3.61 1.67
N LEU A 41 5.39 2.74 2.58
CA LEU A 41 6.81 2.44 2.77
C LEU A 41 7.42 1.85 1.49
N PHE A 42 6.70 0.93 0.82
CA PHE A 42 7.11 0.39 -0.47
C PHE A 42 7.39 1.50 -1.48
N VAL A 43 6.49 2.47 -1.62
CA VAL A 43 6.67 3.62 -2.53
C VAL A 43 7.90 4.44 -2.14
N ILE A 44 8.08 4.73 -0.85
CA ILE A 44 9.22 5.50 -0.34
C ILE A 44 10.56 4.80 -0.63
N VAL A 45 10.61 3.48 -0.58
CA VAL A 45 11.82 2.69 -0.84
C VAL A 45 12.05 2.46 -2.33
N THR A 46 10.99 2.23 -3.11
CA THR A 46 11.13 1.88 -4.53
C THR A 46 11.44 3.06 -5.44
N ILE A 47 11.05 4.28 -5.07
CA ILE A 47 11.48 5.49 -5.79
C ILE A 47 13.01 5.64 -5.79
N PRO A 48 13.72 5.68 -4.63
CA PRO A 48 15.18 5.77 -4.61
C PRO A 48 15.84 4.51 -5.14
N ALA A 49 15.29 3.32 -4.90
CA ALA A 49 15.82 2.10 -5.51
C ALA A 49 15.75 2.15 -7.05
N GLY A 50 14.68 2.71 -7.61
CA GLY A 50 14.53 2.89 -9.05
C GLY A 50 15.51 3.91 -9.63
N ILE A 51 15.75 5.00 -8.90
CA ILE A 51 16.79 5.97 -9.25
C ILE A 51 18.17 5.31 -9.21
N TYR A 52 18.47 4.53 -8.17
CA TYR A 52 19.75 3.82 -8.03
C TYR A 52 19.95 2.79 -9.15
N ALA A 53 18.92 2.00 -9.49
CA ALA A 53 18.94 1.09 -10.62
C ALA A 53 19.30 1.80 -11.93
N GLN A 54 18.66 2.94 -12.20
CA GLN A 54 18.89 3.71 -13.41
C GLN A 54 20.29 4.34 -13.45
N VAL A 55 20.83 4.78 -12.30
CA VAL A 55 22.14 5.44 -12.21
C VAL A 55 23.29 4.43 -12.25
N GLU A 56 23.18 3.33 -11.51
CA GLU A 56 24.27 2.36 -11.35
C GLU A 56 24.29 1.32 -12.47
N TYR A 57 23.11 0.77 -12.82
CA TYR A 57 23.00 -0.32 -13.78
C TYR A 57 22.57 0.15 -15.17
N GLY A 58 22.21 1.43 -15.32
CA GLY A 58 21.70 1.98 -16.59
C GLY A 58 20.32 1.44 -17.00
N GLU A 59 19.70 0.64 -16.14
CA GLU A 59 18.53 -0.17 -16.42
C GLU A 59 17.38 0.18 -15.48
N SER A 60 16.15 -0.11 -15.90
CA SER A 60 14.98 0.04 -15.04
C SER A 60 15.05 -0.94 -13.86
N LEU A 61 14.47 -0.57 -12.72
CA LEU A 61 14.27 -1.46 -11.56
C LEU A 61 13.70 -2.83 -11.96
N ALA A 62 12.81 -2.83 -12.96
CA ALA A 62 12.14 -4.03 -13.47
C ALA A 62 13.07 -4.99 -14.24
N ASN A 63 14.22 -4.50 -14.71
CA ASN A 63 15.20 -5.29 -15.46
C ASN A 63 16.27 -5.92 -14.55
N ILE A 64 16.20 -5.67 -13.23
CA ILE A 64 17.12 -6.23 -12.24
C ILE A 64 16.36 -7.28 -11.44
N ASP A 65 16.54 -8.56 -11.78
CA ASP A 65 15.71 -9.67 -11.28
C ASP A 65 15.56 -9.72 -9.75
N TRP A 66 16.66 -9.56 -9.01
CA TRP A 66 16.62 -9.60 -7.54
C TRP A 66 15.88 -8.40 -6.94
N LEU A 67 15.99 -7.23 -7.58
CA LEU A 67 15.38 -6.00 -7.12
C LEU A 67 13.89 -5.96 -7.50
N HIS A 68 13.57 -6.33 -8.74
CA HIS A 68 12.20 -6.50 -9.22
C HIS A 68 11.44 -7.55 -8.42
N GLY A 69 12.01 -8.75 -8.26
CA GLY A 69 11.37 -9.83 -7.49
C GLY A 69 11.16 -9.47 -6.02
N SER A 70 12.12 -8.75 -5.40
CA SER A 70 11.94 -8.26 -4.03
C SER A 70 10.82 -7.23 -3.92
N ALA A 71 10.67 -6.36 -4.93
CA ALA A 71 9.62 -5.36 -4.98
C ALA A 71 8.23 -6.02 -5.13
N GLU A 72 8.09 -7.02 -6.01
CA GLU A 72 6.85 -7.77 -6.20
C GLU A 72 6.46 -8.59 -4.98
N PHE A 73 7.43 -9.24 -4.33
CA PHE A 73 7.21 -9.96 -3.08
C PHE A 73 6.70 -9.02 -1.98
N PHE A 74 7.34 -7.86 -1.82
CA PHE A 74 6.93 -6.88 -0.82
C PHE A 74 5.53 -6.34 -1.08
N LEU A 75 5.20 -6.01 -2.34
CA LEU A 75 3.84 -5.59 -2.73
C LEU A 75 2.81 -6.67 -2.42
N THR A 76 3.14 -7.93 -2.70
CA THR A 76 2.27 -9.07 -2.42
C THR A 76 2.03 -9.22 -0.92
N LEU A 77 3.09 -9.13 -0.12
CA LEU A 77 2.98 -9.20 1.34
C LEU A 77 2.14 -8.05 1.89
N SER A 78 2.37 -6.82 1.43
CA SER A 78 1.61 -5.64 1.82
C SER A 78 0.11 -5.81 1.53
N ASN A 79 -0.23 -6.24 0.30
CA ASN A 79 -1.62 -6.48 -0.09
C ASN A 79 -2.26 -7.64 0.68
N LEU A 80 -1.50 -8.70 0.97
CA LEU A 80 -1.98 -9.81 1.79
C LEU A 80 -2.36 -9.33 3.20
N VAL A 81 -1.52 -8.49 3.81
CA VAL A 81 -1.80 -7.89 5.13
C VAL A 81 -3.08 -7.04 5.08
N VAL A 82 -3.29 -6.25 4.02
CA VAL A 82 -4.55 -5.50 3.82
C VAL A 82 -5.76 -6.43 3.80
N VAL A 83 -5.72 -7.48 2.97
CA VAL A 83 -6.83 -8.44 2.83
C VAL A 83 -7.11 -9.16 4.15
N LEU A 84 -6.07 -9.62 4.84
CA LEU A 84 -6.22 -10.29 6.13
C LEU A 84 -6.83 -9.36 7.17
N GLY A 85 -6.45 -8.08 7.19
CA GLY A 85 -7.01 -7.12 8.13
C GLY A 85 -8.49 -6.85 7.92
N PHE A 86 -8.94 -6.74 6.67
CA PHE A 86 -10.38 -6.63 6.41
C PHE A 86 -11.14 -7.92 6.68
N ARG A 87 -10.54 -9.09 6.39
CA ARG A 87 -11.13 -10.39 6.73
C ARG A 87 -11.36 -10.54 8.24
N GLU A 88 -10.40 -10.12 9.05
CA GLU A 88 -10.52 -10.16 10.51
C GLU A 88 -11.70 -9.30 11.00
N ALA A 89 -11.88 -8.11 10.43
CA ALA A 89 -12.99 -7.24 10.77
C ALA A 89 -14.36 -7.79 10.37
N LEU A 90 -14.45 -8.43 9.21
CA LEU A 90 -15.69 -9.09 8.78
C LEU A 90 -16.05 -10.30 9.65
N ASN A 91 -15.06 -11.06 10.11
CA ASN A 91 -15.30 -12.19 11.00
C ASN A 91 -15.76 -11.77 12.40
N GLY A 92 -15.33 -10.58 12.87
CA GLY A 92 -15.75 -10.00 14.14
C GLY A 92 -16.98 -9.11 14.06
N TRP A 93 -17.66 -9.05 12.90
CA TRP A 93 -18.85 -8.24 12.71
C TRP A 93 -20.09 -9.01 13.18
N GLU A 94 -20.67 -8.61 14.31
CA GLU A 94 -22.04 -8.99 14.66
C GLU A 94 -23.04 -8.03 13.98
N PRO A 95 -24.06 -8.53 13.26
CA PRO A 95 -25.12 -7.70 12.74
C PRO A 95 -25.91 -7.07 13.91
N PRO A 96 -26.42 -5.83 13.76
CA PRO A 96 -27.32 -5.23 14.74
C PRO A 96 -28.47 -6.19 15.05
N GLN A 97 -28.74 -6.48 16.32
CA GLN A 97 -29.93 -7.22 16.70
C GLN A 97 -31.12 -6.28 16.52
N ASP A 98 -32.05 -6.65 15.63
CA ASP A 98 -33.32 -5.94 15.50
C ASP A 98 -34.05 -6.02 16.85
N GLU A 99 -34.22 -4.89 17.54
CA GLU A 99 -35.07 -4.79 18.73
C GLU A 99 -36.50 -5.18 18.32
N PRO A 100 -37.13 -6.19 18.97
CA PRO A 100 -38.53 -6.48 18.71
C PRO A 100 -39.39 -5.32 19.25
N ASP A 101 -40.16 -4.71 18.34
CA ASP A 101 -41.18 -3.66 18.60
C ASP A 101 -42.16 -4.00 19.76
#